data_AF-A0A2S7IZ12-F1
#
_entry.id   AF-A0A2S7IZ12-F1
#
_cell.length_a   1.000
_cell.length_b   1.000
_cell.length_c   1.000
_cell.angle_alpha   90.00
_cell.angle_beta   90.00
_cell.angle_gamma   90.00
#
_symmetry.space_group_name_H-M   'P 1'
#
loop_
_entity.id
_entity.type
_entity.pdbx_description
1 polymer ?
#
loop_
_entity_poly.entity_id
_entity_poly.type
_entity_poly.pdbx_seq_one_letter_code
_entity_poly.pdbx_strand_id
1 'polypeptide(L)' 'MLKKPAAAQTALEMVTLDHLVPKDHLLRNIDAVMDFSIIHERVAGLY' A
#
# COMPACT_ATOMS: atom_id res chain seq x y z
N MET A 1 25.47 -26.01 7.02
CA MET A 1 24.37 -26.10 6.03
C MET A 1 24.54 -24.94 5.05
N LEU A 2 24.60 -25.22 3.74
CA LEU A 2 24.74 -24.17 2.72
C LEU A 2 23.40 -23.43 2.57
N LYS A 3 23.41 -22.09 2.75
CA LYS A 3 22.22 -21.26 2.46
C LYS A 3 21.92 -21.37 0.96
N LYS A 4 20.66 -21.62 0.60
CA LYS A 4 20.21 -21.50 -0.79
C LYS A 4 20.49 -20.06 -1.26
N PRO A 5 21.04 -19.85 -2.47
CA PRO A 5 21.20 -18.51 -3.00
C PRO A 5 19.83 -17.85 -3.09
N ALA A 6 19.71 -16.63 -2.57
CA ALA A 6 18.51 -15.82 -2.73
C ALA A 6 18.35 -15.43 -4.21
N ALA A 7 17.12 -15.16 -4.64
CA ALA A 7 16.89 -14.63 -5.98
C ALA A 7 17.70 -13.35 -6.18
N ALA A 8 18.42 -13.25 -7.31
CA ALA A 8 19.15 -12.04 -7.64
C ALA A 8 18.15 -10.92 -7.99
N GLN A 9 18.31 -9.76 -7.37
CA GLN A 9 17.52 -8.58 -7.74
C GLN A 9 17.87 -8.16 -9.16
N THR A 10 16.88 -8.17 -10.06
CA THR A 10 17.07 -7.91 -11.50
C THR A 10 16.88 -6.44 -11.88
N ALA A 11 16.13 -5.67 -11.08
CA ALA A 11 15.82 -4.27 -11.35
C ALA A 11 15.48 -3.48 -10.07
N LEU A 12 15.52 -2.15 -10.21
CA LEU A 12 15.00 -1.20 -9.24
C LEU A 12 13.82 -0.46 -9.89
N GLU A 13 12.69 -0.40 -9.20
CA GLU A 13 11.50 0.34 -9.64
C GLU A 13 11.18 1.42 -8.60
N MET A 14 11.05 2.67 -9.05
CA MET A 14 10.57 3.76 -8.20
C MET A 14 9.07 3.93 -8.41
N VAL A 15 8.30 3.58 -7.39
CA VAL A 15 6.85 3.81 -7.36
C VAL A 15 6.53 4.97 -6.42
N THR A 16 5.51 5.75 -6.77
CA THR A 16 4.95 6.76 -5.86
C THR A 16 3.70 6.16 -5.20
N LEU A 17 3.26 6.73 -4.09
CA LEU A 17 2.00 6.33 -3.47
C LEU A 17 0.81 6.48 -4.45
N ASP A 18 0.86 7.48 -5.33
CA ASP A 18 -0.15 7.66 -6.37
C ASP A 18 -0.12 6.57 -7.45
N HIS A 19 1.05 6.00 -7.78
CA HIS A 19 1.14 4.86 -8.69
C HIS A 19 0.51 3.59 -8.07
N LEU A 20 0.56 3.45 -6.75
CA LEU A 20 -0.07 2.32 -6.05
C LEU A 20 -1.60 2.45 -5.96
N VAL A 21 -2.14 3.66 -6.12
CA VAL A 21 -3.58 3.91 -6.12
C VAL A 21 -3.95 4.70 -7.38
N PRO A 22 -4.23 4.02 -8.51
CA PRO A 22 -4.61 4.66 -9.78
C PRO A 22 -5.74 5.68 -9.64
N LYS A 23 -5.82 6.66 -10.55
CA LYS A 23 -6.81 7.74 -10.49
C LYS A 23 -8.26 7.24 -10.55
N ASP A 24 -8.49 6.19 -11.31
CA ASP A 24 -9.77 5.50 -11.51
C ASP A 24 -10.01 4.37 -10.48
N HIS A 25 -9.12 4.24 -9.49
CA HIS A 25 -9.25 3.22 -8.47
C HIS A 25 -10.52 3.43 -7.62
N LEU A 26 -11.30 2.36 -7.43
CA LEU A 26 -12.57 2.38 -6.72
C LEU A 26 -12.47 3.04 -5.33
N LEU A 27 -11.37 2.80 -4.60
CA LEU A 27 -11.17 3.38 -3.27
C LEU A 27 -11.19 4.91 -3.29
N ARG A 28 -10.69 5.56 -4.34
CA ARG A 28 -10.74 7.03 -4.48
C ARG A 28 -12.16 7.55 -4.70
N ASN A 29 -12.99 6.78 -5.41
CA ASN A 29 -14.40 7.12 -5.60
C ASN A 29 -15.19 7.00 -4.29
N ILE A 30 -14.83 6.02 -3.44
CA ILE A 30 -15.46 5.84 -2.13
C ILE A 30 -14.98 6.94 -1.16
N ASP A 31 -13.68 7.24 -1.14
CA ASP A 31 -13.09 8.32 -0.32
C ASP A 31 -13.72 9.69 -0.63
N ALA A 32 -14.13 9.93 -1.88
CA ALA A 32 -14.83 11.15 -2.26
C ALA A 32 -16.23 11.30 -1.64
N VAL A 33 -16.83 10.22 -1.14
CA VAL A 33 -18.21 10.21 -0.60
C VAL A 33 -18.30 9.66 0.83
N MET A 34 -17.19 9.19 1.40
CA MET A 34 -17.14 8.55 2.72
C MET A 34 -15.88 8.98 3.46
N ASP A 35 -16.05 9.37 4.72
CA ASP A 35 -14.93 9.70 5.59
C ASP A 35 -14.32 8.42 6.22
N PHE A 36 -13.08 8.12 5.85
CA PHE A 36 -12.31 6.99 6.39
C PHE A 36 -11.55 7.30 7.68
N SER A 37 -11.64 8.53 8.22
CA SER A 37 -10.96 8.93 9.46
C SER A 37 -11.25 8.00 10.64
N ILE A 38 -12.44 7.39 10.67
CA ILE A 38 -12.88 6.39 11.66
C ILE A 38 -11.95 5.18 11.77
N ILE A 39 -11.26 4.82 10.68
CA ILE A 39 -10.35 3.66 10.68
C ILE A 39 -9.20 3.92 11.66
N HIS A 40 -8.67 5.14 11.73
CA HIS A 40 -7.57 5.50 12.63
C HIS A 40 -7.95 5.31 14.10
N GLU A 41 -9.14 5.76 14.50
CA GLU A 41 -9.64 5.55 15.86
C GLU A 41 -9.80 4.05 16.16
N ARG A 42 -10.32 3.29 15.19
CA ARG A 42 -10.61 1.87 15.38
C ARG A 42 -9.37 0.99 15.53
N VAL A 43 -8.26 1.37 14.89
CA VAL A 43 -7.00 0.60 14.90
C VAL A 43 -5.92 1.19 15.79
N ALA A 44 -6.23 2.24 16.56
CA ALA A 44 -5.26 2.96 17.39
C ALA A 44 -4.49 2.06 18.37
N GLY A 45 -5.07 0.95 18.82
CA GLY A 45 -4.40 -0.01 19.71
C GLY A 45 -3.45 -1.00 19.02
N LEU A 46 -3.29 -0.94 17.68
CA LEU A 46 -2.40 -1.81 16.91
C LEU A 46 -1.02 -1.19 16.62
N TYR A 47 -0.83 0.08 16.99
CA TYR A 47 0.42 0.83 16.87
C TYR A 47 0.86 1.31 18.26
#